data_AF-A0A1B7M1G7-F1
#
_entry.id   AF-A0A1B7M1G7-F1
#
_cell.length_a   1.000
_cell.length_b   1.000
_cell.length_c   1.000
_cell.angle_alpha   90.00
_cell.angle_beta   90.00
_cell.angle_gamma   90.00
#
_symmetry.space_group_name_H-M   'P 1'
#
loop_
_entity.id
_entity.type
_entity.pdbx_description
1 polymer ?
#
loop_
_entity_poly.entity_id
_entity_poly.type
_entity_poly.pdbx_seq_one_letter_code
_entity_poly.pdbx_strand_id
1 'polypeptide(L)'
;MVTPLSPAVRRKIIAFDPADPDAVTVSEFCKTLKISRRSFYTIRTRYAEESQAALHPRSSAPHTTQRVYDESVTRVLLAARADLKSRGWDYGPMSIRFEIAIEQLLDPPIPSVSTIARLLRAAGAVEANPKKRPKSSYVRFQRDQVRSSTF
;
A
#
# COMPACT_ATOMS: atom_id res chain seq x y z
N MET A 1 8.10 10.58 -6.61
CA MET A 1 6.76 10.78 -7.21
C MET A 1 6.96 11.03 -8.69
N VAL A 2 6.26 10.31 -9.58
CA VAL A 2 6.41 10.52 -11.04
C VAL A 2 5.58 11.74 -11.42
N THR A 3 6.24 12.78 -11.93
CA THR A 3 5.55 14.00 -12.38
C THR A 3 4.81 13.69 -13.69
N PRO A 4 3.49 13.94 -13.77
CA PRO A 4 2.75 13.68 -15.01
C PRO A 4 3.17 14.67 -16.10
N LEU A 5 3.11 14.21 -17.37
CA LEU A 5 3.37 15.06 -18.53
C LEU A 5 2.44 16.27 -18.56
N SER A 6 3.02 17.44 -18.84
CA SER A 6 2.29 18.71 -18.86
C SER A 6 1.21 18.72 -19.96
N PRO A 7 0.12 19.50 -19.79
CA PRO A 7 -0.93 19.61 -20.81
C PRO A 7 -0.41 20.07 -22.18
N ALA A 8 0.62 20.92 -22.21
CA ALA A 8 1.25 21.35 -23.45
C ALA A 8 1.92 20.19 -24.20
N VAL A 9 2.64 19.31 -23.50
CA VAL A 9 3.27 18.13 -24.12
C VAL A 9 2.22 17.12 -24.57
N ARG A 10 1.16 16.91 -23.77
CA ARG A 10 0.02 16.06 -24.15
C ARG A 10 -0.66 16.55 -25.43
N ARG A 11 -0.86 17.86 -25.57
CA ARG A 11 -1.42 18.46 -26.79
C ARG A 11 -0.54 18.19 -28.01
N LYS A 12 0.78 18.35 -27.88
CA LYS A 12 1.73 18.01 -28.96
C LYS A 12 1.62 16.54 -29.37
N ILE A 13 1.47 15.62 -28.42
CA ILE A 13 1.30 14.17 -28.71
C ILE A 13 0.00 13.89 -29.46
N ILE A 14 -1.09 14.56 -29.08
CA ILE A 14 -2.41 14.38 -29.69
C ILE A 14 -2.44 14.97 -31.12
N ALA A 15 -1.85 16.15 -31.30
CA ALA A 15 -1.81 16.84 -32.60
C ALA A 15 -0.80 16.25 -33.60
N PHE A 16 0.14 15.42 -33.13
CA PHE A 16 1.13 14.79 -33.99
C PHE A 16 0.48 13.74 -34.90
N ASP A 17 0.62 13.91 -36.21
CA ASP A 17 0.15 12.94 -37.21
C ASP A 17 1.35 12.16 -37.77
N PRO A 18 1.49 10.85 -37.46
CA PRO A 18 2.55 10.02 -38.01
C PRO A 18 2.35 9.64 -39.48
N ALA A 19 1.19 9.91 -40.09
CA ALA A 19 0.89 9.59 -41.48
C ALA A 19 1.24 10.73 -42.46
N ASP A 20 1.56 11.92 -41.94
CA ASP A 20 2.02 13.04 -42.74
C ASP A 20 3.37 12.69 -43.42
N PRO A 21 3.49 12.85 -44.75
CA PRO A 21 4.73 12.56 -45.49
C PRO A 21 5.97 13.29 -44.96
N ASP A 22 5.81 14.47 -44.37
CA ASP A 22 6.91 15.29 -43.84
C ASP A 22 7.13 15.09 -42.33
N ALA A 23 6.37 14.19 -41.68
CA ALA A 23 6.50 13.95 -40.25
C ALA A 23 7.76 13.15 -39.89
N VAL A 24 8.43 13.58 -38.82
CA VAL A 24 9.49 12.80 -38.17
C VAL A 24 8.95 11.48 -37.63
N THR A 25 9.82 10.48 -37.46
CA THR A 25 9.41 9.22 -36.84
C THR A 25 8.91 9.44 -35.40
N VAL A 26 7.97 8.59 -34.94
CA VAL A 26 7.46 8.62 -33.55
C VAL A 26 8.61 8.54 -32.53
N SER A 27 9.65 7.75 -32.83
CA SER A 27 10.83 7.61 -31.98
C SER A 27 11.60 8.92 -31.84
N GLU A 28 11.75 9.66 -32.94
CA GLU A 28 12.44 10.94 -32.97
C GLU A 28 11.61 12.04 -32.29
N PHE A 29 10.32 12.10 -32.57
CA PHE A 29 9.37 12.96 -31.84
C PHE A 29 9.46 12.76 -30.32
N CYS A 30 9.46 11.49 -29.87
CA CYS A 30 9.58 11.15 -28.45
C CYS A 30 10.93 11.59 -27.86
N LYS A 31 12.05 11.41 -28.60
CA LYS A 31 13.38 11.87 -28.19
C LYS A 31 13.42 13.40 -28.04
N THR A 32 12.88 14.14 -29.00
CA THR A 32 12.84 15.61 -29.00
C THR A 32 12.07 16.14 -27.80
N LEU A 33 10.93 15.53 -27.46
CA LEU A 33 10.14 15.89 -26.29
C LEU A 33 10.62 15.26 -24.97
N LYS A 34 11.70 14.47 -24.99
CA LYS A 34 12.24 13.72 -23.84
C LYS A 34 11.19 12.84 -23.15
N ILE A 35 10.33 12.20 -23.93
CA ILE A 35 9.28 11.29 -23.45
C ILE A 35 9.55 9.86 -23.91
N SER A 36 9.00 8.89 -23.20
CA SER A 36 9.03 7.49 -23.64
C SER A 36 7.94 7.23 -24.69
N ARG A 37 8.22 6.33 -25.65
CA ARG A 37 7.22 5.84 -26.62
C ARG A 37 5.98 5.27 -25.93
N ARG A 38 6.15 4.62 -24.77
CA ARG A 38 5.03 4.14 -23.94
C ARG A 38 4.09 5.29 -23.57
N SER A 39 4.62 6.41 -23.08
CA SER A 39 3.80 7.56 -22.70
C SER A 39 3.05 8.16 -23.88
N PHE A 40 3.70 8.23 -25.06
CA PHE A 40 3.09 8.67 -26.32
C PHE A 40 1.83 7.84 -26.65
N TYR A 41 1.98 6.51 -26.72
CA TYR A 41 0.84 5.65 -27.06
C TYR A 41 -0.22 5.64 -25.96
N THR A 42 0.15 5.61 -24.68
CA THR A 42 -0.82 5.69 -23.57
C THR A 42 -1.67 6.96 -23.64
N ILE A 43 -1.09 8.11 -23.99
CA ILE A 43 -1.85 9.36 -24.13
C ILE A 43 -2.77 9.32 -25.36
N ARG A 44 -2.32 8.77 -26.48
CA ARG A 44 -3.16 8.64 -27.68
C ARG A 44 -4.33 7.68 -27.49
N THR A 45 -4.10 6.52 -26.89
CA THR A 45 -5.17 5.57 -26.53
C THR A 45 -6.19 6.25 -25.63
N ARG A 46 -5.73 6.97 -24.60
CA ARG A 46 -6.62 7.72 -23.72
C ARG A 46 -7.38 8.83 -24.43
N TYR A 47 -6.77 9.53 -25.39
CA TYR A 47 -7.47 10.54 -26.18
C TYR A 47 -8.56 9.93 -27.07
N ALA A 48 -8.34 8.72 -27.60
CA ALA A 48 -9.37 8.01 -28.34
C ALA A 48 -10.58 7.63 -27.45
N GLU A 49 -10.35 7.31 -26.17
CA GLU A 49 -11.40 6.93 -25.22
C GLU A 49 -12.11 8.13 -24.58
N GLU A 50 -11.35 9.17 -24.18
CA GLU A 50 -11.83 10.28 -23.33
C GLU A 50 -11.83 11.65 -24.04
N SER A 51 -11.36 11.73 -25.28
CA SER A 51 -11.21 12.98 -26.04
C SER A 51 -10.44 14.05 -25.25
N GLN A 52 -10.99 15.27 -25.13
CA GLN A 52 -10.32 16.43 -24.51
C GLN A 52 -9.91 16.20 -23.05
N ALA A 53 -10.59 15.30 -22.31
CA ALA A 53 -10.21 14.99 -20.93
C ALA A 53 -8.80 14.36 -20.82
N ALA A 54 -8.27 13.78 -21.90
CA ALA A 54 -6.91 13.22 -21.94
C ALA A 54 -5.79 14.26 -21.82
N LEU A 55 -6.10 15.55 -22.07
CA LEU A 55 -5.17 16.67 -21.94
C LEU A 55 -4.72 16.92 -20.50
N HIS A 56 -5.57 16.60 -19.53
CA HIS A 56 -5.26 16.77 -18.11
C HIS A 56 -4.86 15.42 -17.49
N PRO A 57 -3.76 15.34 -16.73
CA PRO A 57 -3.44 14.14 -15.96
C PRO A 57 -4.59 13.74 -15.03
N ARG A 58 -4.82 12.43 -14.84
CA ARG A 58 -5.72 11.96 -13.80
C ARG A 58 -5.15 12.31 -12.42
N SER A 59 -6.04 12.41 -11.43
CA SER A 59 -5.63 12.51 -10.04
C SER A 59 -4.66 11.37 -9.70
N SER A 60 -3.55 11.72 -9.07
CA SER A 60 -2.60 10.74 -8.52
C SER A 60 -2.96 10.30 -7.10
N ALA A 61 -4.08 10.82 -6.57
CA ALA A 61 -4.58 10.40 -5.28
C ALA A 61 -4.97 8.91 -5.34
N PRO A 62 -4.73 8.15 -4.25
CA PRO A 62 -5.15 6.77 -4.19
C PRO A 62 -6.67 6.66 -4.35
N HIS A 63 -7.13 5.70 -5.14
CA HIS A 63 -8.57 5.45 -5.34
C HIS A 63 -9.29 5.11 -4.04
N THR A 64 -8.60 4.44 -3.13
CA THR A 64 -9.11 4.10 -1.80
C THR A 64 -8.18 4.70 -0.75
N THR A 65 -8.71 5.60 0.07
CA THR A 65 -7.97 6.17 1.20
C THR A 65 -7.82 5.14 2.31
N GLN A 66 -6.74 5.26 3.10
CA GLN A 66 -6.60 4.40 4.28
C GLN A 66 -7.72 4.69 5.27
N ARG A 67 -8.35 3.64 5.79
CA ARG A 67 -9.36 3.78 6.85
C ARG A 67 -8.67 4.18 8.14
N VAL A 68 -9.03 5.35 8.66
CA VAL A 68 -8.59 5.82 9.97
C VAL A 68 -9.70 5.49 10.96
N TYR A 69 -9.35 4.80 12.04
CA TYR A 69 -10.26 4.58 13.15
C TYR A 69 -10.07 5.72 14.14
N ASP A 70 -11.19 6.27 14.60
CA ASP A 70 -11.21 7.37 15.55
C ASP A 70 -10.79 6.91 16.96
N GLU A 71 -10.45 7.87 17.81
CA GLU A 71 -10.07 7.64 19.22
C GLU A 71 -11.19 6.95 20.00
N SER A 72 -12.46 7.19 19.64
CA SER A 72 -13.61 6.47 20.20
C SER A 72 -13.48 4.96 20.07
N VAL A 73 -13.02 4.47 18.91
CA VAL A 73 -12.81 3.04 18.65
C VAL A 73 -11.67 2.51 19.51
N THR A 74 -10.57 3.25 19.62
CA THR A 74 -9.43 2.89 20.47
C THR A 74 -9.85 2.74 21.93
N ARG A 75 -10.69 3.66 22.44
CA ARG A 75 -11.24 3.58 23.80
C ARG A 75 -12.06 2.31 24.03
N VAL A 76 -12.95 1.96 23.11
CA VAL A 76 -13.74 0.72 23.20
C VAL A 76 -12.83 -0.51 23.22
N LEU A 77 -11.80 -0.55 22.38
CA LEU A 77 -10.82 -1.65 22.35
C LEU A 77 -10.06 -1.79 23.68
N LEU A 78 -9.70 -0.67 24.31
CA LEU A 78 -9.02 -0.67 25.60
C LEU A 78 -9.95 -1.13 26.74
N ALA A 79 -11.22 -0.70 26.72
CA ALA A 79 -12.21 -1.14 27.69
C ALA A 79 -12.45 -2.67 27.60
N ALA A 80 -12.67 -3.19 26.39
CA ALA A 80 -12.84 -4.63 26.17
C ALA A 80 -11.58 -5.42 26.59
N ARG A 81 -10.38 -4.89 26.33
CA ARG A 81 -9.13 -5.49 26.80
C ARG A 81 -9.05 -5.54 28.33
N ALA A 82 -9.47 -4.48 29.01
CA ALA A 82 -9.45 -4.40 30.47
C ALA A 82 -10.46 -5.37 31.09
N ASP A 83 -11.65 -5.49 30.52
CA ASP A 83 -12.67 -6.46 30.96
C ASP A 83 -12.20 -7.91 30.81
N LEU A 84 -11.72 -8.28 29.62
CA LEU A 84 -11.17 -9.63 29.39
C LEU A 84 -10.03 -9.95 30.37
N LYS A 85 -9.17 -8.97 30.66
CA LYS A 85 -8.08 -9.12 31.63
C LYS A 85 -8.61 -9.28 33.06
N SER A 86 -9.63 -8.54 33.47
CA SER A 86 -10.21 -8.63 34.82
C SER A 86 -10.85 -9.99 35.07
N ARG A 87 -11.44 -10.58 34.03
CA ARG A 87 -12.01 -11.95 34.04
C ARG A 87 -10.96 -13.06 33.96
N GLY A 88 -9.69 -12.72 33.76
CA GLY A 88 -8.61 -13.69 33.59
C GLY A 88 -8.64 -14.44 32.26
N TRP A 89 -9.33 -13.90 31.25
CA TRP A 89 -9.43 -14.50 29.91
C TRP A 89 -8.29 -14.02 29.00
N ASP A 90 -8.13 -14.62 27.82
CA ASP A 90 -7.21 -14.09 26.82
C ASP A 90 -7.67 -12.71 26.33
N TYR A 91 -6.80 -11.72 26.47
CA TYR A 91 -7.07 -10.32 26.15
C TYR A 91 -6.31 -9.86 24.89
N GLY A 92 -6.00 -10.81 24.00
CA GLY A 92 -5.36 -10.56 22.72
C GLY A 92 -6.25 -9.89 21.67
N PRO A 93 -5.68 -9.36 20.57
CA PRO A 93 -6.45 -8.67 19.52
C PRO A 93 -7.56 -9.52 18.86
N MET A 94 -7.40 -10.85 18.82
CA MET A 94 -8.42 -11.76 18.28
C MET A 94 -9.60 -11.88 19.24
N SER A 95 -9.31 -12.09 20.53
CA SER A 95 -10.29 -12.22 21.60
C SER A 95 -11.07 -10.92 21.81
N ILE A 96 -10.40 -9.77 21.74
CA ILE A 96 -11.05 -8.45 21.75
C ILE A 96 -12.00 -8.29 20.56
N ARG A 97 -11.57 -8.67 19.35
CA ARG A 97 -12.43 -8.59 18.15
C ARG A 97 -13.67 -9.47 18.29
N PHE A 98 -13.51 -10.65 18.87
CA PHE A 98 -14.59 -11.60 19.14
C PHE A 98 -15.59 -11.03 20.15
N GLU A 99 -15.10 -10.50 21.28
CA GLU A 99 -15.95 -9.88 22.31
C GLU A 99 -16.75 -8.71 21.73
N ILE A 100 -16.10 -7.82 20.97
CA ILE A 100 -16.77 -6.68 20.31
C ILE A 100 -17.87 -7.13 19.35
N ALA A 101 -17.68 -8.25 18.65
CA ALA A 101 -18.66 -8.77 17.72
C ALA A 101 -19.87 -9.41 18.44
N ILE A 102 -19.65 -10.08 19.57
CA ILE A 102 -20.71 -10.71 20.37
C ILE A 102 -21.53 -9.64 21.11
N GLU A 103 -20.84 -8.75 21.81
CA GLU A 103 -21.45 -7.70 22.64
C GLU A 103 -21.87 -6.47 21.83
N GLN A 104 -21.64 -6.49 20.50
CA GLN A 104 -22.01 -5.43 19.56
C GLN A 104 -21.51 -4.03 19.99
N LEU A 105 -20.31 -3.97 20.56
CA LEU A 105 -19.74 -2.74 21.15
C LEU A 105 -19.32 -1.70 20.10
N LEU A 106 -19.24 -2.09 18.82
CA LEU A 106 -18.90 -1.21 17.70
C LEU A 106 -19.77 -1.53 16.49
N ASP A 107 -20.21 -0.48 15.82
CA ASP A 107 -20.88 -0.61 14.53
C ASP A 107 -19.92 -1.12 13.45
N PRO A 108 -20.41 -1.94 12.50
CA PRO A 108 -19.60 -2.36 11.37
C PRO A 108 -19.07 -1.18 10.54
N PRO A 109 -17.85 -1.29 10.02
CA PRO A 109 -16.98 -2.46 10.09
C PRO A 109 -16.01 -2.41 11.26
N ILE A 110 -15.98 -3.53 11.99
CA ILE A 110 -15.08 -3.76 13.12
C ILE A 110 -13.63 -3.86 12.62
N PRO A 111 -12.66 -3.16 13.26
CA PRO A 111 -11.26 -3.21 12.86
C PRO A 111 -10.69 -4.62 12.84
N SER A 112 -9.89 -4.93 11.82
CA SER A 112 -9.22 -6.24 11.69
C SER A 112 -8.34 -6.53 12.92
N VAL A 113 -8.08 -7.82 13.19
CA VAL A 113 -7.19 -8.25 14.29
C VAL A 113 -5.84 -7.52 14.25
N SER A 114 -5.26 -7.37 13.05
CA SER A 114 -4.01 -6.63 12.84
C SER A 114 -4.15 -5.12 13.12
N THR A 115 -5.29 -4.52 12.79
CA THR A 115 -5.56 -3.11 13.08
C THR A 115 -5.75 -2.89 14.57
N ILE A 116 -6.48 -3.76 15.26
CA ILE A 116 -6.63 -3.74 16.72
C ILE A 116 -5.26 -3.83 17.39
N ALA A 117 -4.42 -4.78 16.97
CA ALA A 117 -3.05 -4.90 17.50
C ALA A 117 -2.23 -3.61 17.33
N ARG A 118 -2.37 -2.93 16.18
CA ARG A 118 -1.69 -1.66 15.92
C ARG A 118 -2.24 -0.52 16.77
N LEU A 119 -3.56 -0.41 16.92
CA LEU A 119 -4.22 0.61 17.75
C LEU A 119 -3.84 0.44 19.22
N LEU A 120 -3.88 -0.79 19.74
CA LEU A 120 -3.45 -1.08 21.12
C LEU A 120 -1.97 -0.78 21.35
N ARG A 121 -1.10 -1.04 20.35
CA ARG A 121 0.32 -0.67 20.42
C ARG A 121 0.50 0.85 20.41
N ALA A 122 -0.21 1.55 19.54
CA ALA A 122 -0.15 3.02 19.46
C ALA A 122 -0.62 3.67 20.76
N ALA A 123 -1.62 3.07 21.42
CA ALA A 123 -2.12 3.49 22.74
C ALA A 123 -1.24 3.00 23.92
N GLY A 124 -0.11 2.33 23.68
CA GLY A 124 0.79 1.86 24.73
C GLY A 124 0.29 0.66 25.56
N ALA A 125 -0.83 0.04 25.19
CA ALA A 125 -1.45 -1.08 25.94
C ALA A 125 -0.79 -2.44 25.71
N VAL A 126 0.20 -2.51 24.83
CA VAL A 126 0.98 -3.72 24.52
C VAL A 126 2.45 -3.42 24.81
N GLU A 127 3.00 -4.10 25.81
CA GLU A 127 4.44 -4.07 26.03
C GLU A 127 5.14 -4.71 24.82
N ALA A 128 6.03 -3.95 24.18
CA ALA A 128 6.97 -4.55 23.28
C ALA A 128 7.81 -5.54 24.09
N ASN A 129 7.98 -6.78 23.61
CA ASN A 129 8.93 -7.72 24.21
C ASN A 129 10.26 -7.63 23.44
N PRO A 130 11.18 -6.72 23.81
CA PRO A 130 12.47 -6.56 23.15
C PRO A 130 13.42 -7.72 23.43
N LYS A 131 13.14 -8.56 24.43
CA LYS A 131 13.95 -9.74 24.77
C LYS A 131 13.81 -10.87 23.75
N LYS A 132 12.86 -10.79 22.82
CA LYS A 132 12.79 -11.76 21.70
C LYS A 132 14.06 -11.64 20.86
N ARG A 133 14.76 -12.78 20.69
CA ARG A 133 15.99 -12.88 19.90
C ARG A 133 15.78 -12.22 18.51
N PRO A 134 16.62 -11.25 18.11
CA PRO A 134 16.47 -10.58 16.84
C PRO A 134 16.67 -11.56 15.69
N LYS A 135 15.86 -11.47 14.63
CA LYS A 135 15.95 -12.37 13.46
C LYS A 135 17.32 -12.33 12.77
N SER A 136 18.03 -11.20 12.85
CA SER A 136 19.39 -11.06 12.31
C SER A 136 20.41 -12.02 12.92
N SER A 137 20.15 -12.50 14.15
CA SER A 137 21.02 -13.46 14.84
C SER A 137 20.75 -14.92 14.45
N TYR A 138 19.79 -15.20 13.56
CA TYR A 138 19.47 -16.56 13.13
C TYR A 138 20.54 -17.06 12.17
N VAL A 139 21.25 -18.12 12.58
CA VAL A 139 22.17 -18.85 11.70
C VAL A 139 21.37 -19.96 11.03
N ARG A 140 21.55 -20.15 9.71
CA ARG A 140 20.94 -21.28 9.02
C ARG A 140 21.55 -22.57 9.58
N PHE A 141 20.69 -23.56 9.84
CA PHE A 141 21.16 -24.91 10.11
C PHE A 141 22.05 -25.38 8.95
N GLN A 142 23.28 -25.76 9.26
CA GLN A 142 24.19 -26.42 8.33
C GLN A 142 24.53 -27.78 8.91
N ARG A 143 24.47 -28.84 8.08
CA ARG A 143 24.93 -30.16 8.48
C ARG A 143 26.46 -30.13 8.52
N ASP A 144 27.03 -30.68 9.59
CA ASP A 144 28.48 -30.84 9.68
C ASP A 144 28.97 -31.69 8.50
N GLN A 145 29.96 -31.18 7.76
CA GLN A 145 30.57 -31.94 6.68
C GLN A 145 31.54 -32.90 7.34
N VAL A 146 31.21 -34.20 7.32
CA VAL A 146 32.13 -35.25 7.73
C VAL A 146 33.40 -35.07 6.90
N ARG A 147 34.51 -34.62 7.53
CA ARG A 147 35.83 -34.67 6.91
C ARG A 147 36.15 -36.15 6.73
N SER A 148 35.91 -36.70 5.55
CA SER A 148 36.52 -37.95 5.15
C SER A 148 38.02 -37.70 5.06
N SER A 149 38.77 -38.03 6.11
CA SER A 149 40.23 -38.09 6.03
C SER A 149 40.58 -39.27 5.13
N THR A 150 40.90 -38.99 3.88
CA THR A 150 41.55 -39.97 3.01
C THR A 150 42.97 -40.17 3.54
N PHE A 151 43.26 -41.39 3.99
CA PHE A 151 44.60 -41.88 4.30
C PHE A 151 45.40 -42.12 3.01
#